data_AF-A0A7C1IBV1-F1
#
_entry.id   AF-A0A7C1IBV1-F1
#
_cell.length_a   1.000
_cell.length_b   1.000
_cell.length_c   1.000
_cell.angle_alpha   90.00
_cell.angle_beta   90.00
_cell.angle_gamma   90.00
#
_symmetry.space_group_name_H-M   'P 1'
#
loop_
_entity.id
_entity.type
_entity.pdbx_description
1 polymer ?
#
loop_
_entity_poly.entity_id
_entity_poly.type
_entity_poly.pdbx_seq_one_letter_code
_entity_poly.pdbx_strand_id
1 'polypeptide(L)'
;MSVSFLQAHPVTFNSTMTYCSTQPAGTPDSVANWTGAAFDAANIGGSGVNADGDDHNGFANDQYTYVANNQPIQGQTFTTGGAEHGYQLSAITVRMAGYTDNIATGSNRPSWNLNQTNGPIILGIRKLEGTTLKIVSKQLFTAGQTGNPGSDVSTNGAGTYITFHLPFTTYLEPNTTYGFEFRIGNGGSNFFEWLGIGQDVYAAGTAYHRDGDADFFARPHFAGGGSKRAAGTLE
;
A
#
# COMPACT_ATOMS: atom_id res chain seq x y z
N MET A 1 5.49 33.05 -24.44
CA MET A 1 4.18 32.54 -23.97
C MET A 1 4.42 31.86 -22.64
N SER A 2 3.83 32.35 -21.55
CA SER A 2 3.90 31.69 -20.25
C SER A 2 2.88 30.56 -20.24
N VAL A 3 3.34 29.32 -20.12
CA VAL A 3 2.46 28.17 -19.95
C VAL A 3 2.09 28.17 -18.46
N SER A 4 0.93 28.71 -18.13
CA SER A 4 0.36 28.59 -16.79
C SER A 4 0.01 27.12 -16.57
N PHE A 5 0.87 26.40 -15.84
CA PHE A 5 0.51 25.09 -15.33
C PHE A 5 -0.64 25.28 -14.33
N LEU A 6 -1.79 24.66 -14.61
CA LEU A 6 -2.86 24.50 -13.64
C LEU A 6 -2.31 23.65 -12.49
N GLN A 7 -1.80 24.29 -11.45
CA GLN A 7 -1.38 23.61 -10.23
C GLN A 7 -2.59 23.52 -9.30
N ALA A 8 -3.05 22.29 -9.05
CA ALA A 8 -4.08 22.07 -8.04
C ALA A 8 -3.57 22.53 -6.67
N HIS A 9 -4.48 23.02 -5.82
CA HIS A 9 -4.12 23.32 -4.43
C HIS A 9 -3.58 22.06 -3.74
N PRO A 10 -2.53 22.19 -2.89
CA PRO A 10 -2.04 21.08 -2.10
C PRO A 10 -3.17 20.49 -1.25
N VAL A 11 -3.38 19.18 -1.35
CA VAL A 11 -4.26 18.43 -0.47
C VAL A 11 -3.43 17.97 0.72
N THR A 12 -3.85 18.34 1.92
CA THR A 12 -3.23 17.90 3.18
C THR A 12 -4.21 17.06 3.98
N PHE A 13 -3.68 16.06 4.68
CA PHE A 13 -4.43 15.20 5.57
C PHE A 13 -3.91 15.38 7.00
N ASN A 14 -4.78 15.22 8.00
CA ASN A 14 -4.38 15.29 9.42
C ASN A 14 -3.62 14.04 9.90
N SER A 15 -3.32 13.12 8.99
CA SER A 15 -2.51 11.92 9.23
C SER A 15 -1.02 12.22 9.22
N THR A 16 -0.23 11.43 9.93
CA THR A 16 1.24 11.54 9.88
C THR A 16 1.88 10.24 9.43
N MET A 17 2.95 10.38 8.66
CA MET A 17 3.85 9.28 8.30
C MET A 17 5.20 9.54 8.97
N THR A 18 5.86 8.50 9.45
CA THR A 18 7.24 8.61 9.94
C THR A 18 8.10 7.55 9.30
N TYR A 19 9.37 7.88 9.10
CA TYR A 19 10.33 7.06 8.39
C TYR A 19 11.53 6.79 9.29
N CYS A 20 11.99 5.54 9.31
CA CYS A 20 13.12 5.14 10.12
C CYS A 20 14.00 4.14 9.37
N SER A 21 15.33 4.26 9.54
CA SER A 21 16.28 3.27 9.04
C SER A 21 16.41 2.05 9.96
N THR A 22 15.93 2.16 11.20
CA THR A 22 15.92 1.07 12.19
C THR A 22 14.49 0.61 12.46
N GLN A 23 14.38 -0.67 12.80
CA GLN A 23 13.12 -1.29 13.17
C GLN A 23 12.49 -0.57 14.36
N PRO A 24 11.23 -0.13 14.27
CA PRO A 24 10.52 0.43 15.40
C PRO A 24 10.33 -0.61 16.52
N ALA A 25 10.35 -0.14 17.76
CA ALA A 25 9.96 -0.97 18.90
C ALA A 25 8.43 -1.15 18.91
N GLY A 26 7.97 -2.40 19.00
CA GLY A 26 6.57 -2.70 19.25
C GLY A 26 6.22 -2.55 20.74
N THR A 27 4.93 -2.50 21.02
CA THR A 27 4.35 -2.70 22.36
C THR A 27 4.02 -4.18 22.59
N PRO A 28 3.70 -4.62 23.82
CA PRO A 28 3.23 -5.98 24.08
C PRO A 28 1.99 -6.39 23.26
N ASP A 29 1.17 -5.42 22.85
CA ASP A 29 -0.05 -5.64 22.05
C ASP A 29 0.21 -5.55 20.53
N SER A 30 1.46 -5.29 20.12
CA SER A 30 1.81 -5.21 18.70
C SER A 30 1.85 -6.59 18.06
N VAL A 31 1.15 -6.76 16.95
CA VAL A 31 1.35 -7.89 16.04
C VAL A 31 2.42 -7.49 15.03
N ALA A 32 3.52 -8.24 14.99
CA ALA A 32 4.64 -7.90 14.11
C ALA A 32 5.41 -9.14 13.63
N ASN A 33 5.87 -9.06 12.39
CA ASN A 33 6.98 -9.87 11.88
C ASN A 33 7.98 -8.93 11.20
N TRP A 34 9.23 -9.01 11.62
CA TRP A 34 10.32 -8.19 11.07
C TRP A 34 11.30 -8.97 10.21
N THR A 35 11.01 -10.26 9.97
CA THR A 35 11.73 -11.07 9.00
C THR A 35 11.46 -10.55 7.61
N GLY A 36 12.50 -10.31 6.83
CA GLY A 36 12.41 -9.89 5.43
C GLY A 36 13.08 -10.90 4.50
N ALA A 37 12.59 -10.99 3.27
CA ALA A 37 13.20 -11.79 2.23
C ALA A 37 14.64 -11.32 1.96
N ALA A 38 15.52 -12.28 1.61
CA ALA A 38 16.92 -11.96 1.31
C ALA A 38 17.08 -11.30 -0.07
N PHE A 39 16.18 -11.59 -1.01
CA PHE A 39 16.15 -11.10 -2.37
C PHE A 39 14.70 -11.05 -2.85
N ASP A 40 14.48 -10.40 -3.98
CA ASP A 40 13.15 -10.06 -4.50
C ASP A 40 12.26 -11.29 -4.74
N ALA A 41 12.77 -12.28 -5.48
CA ALA A 41 12.03 -13.51 -5.76
C ALA A 41 11.74 -14.38 -4.52
N ALA A 42 12.34 -14.11 -3.35
CA ALA A 42 12.02 -14.81 -2.10
C ALA A 42 10.85 -14.17 -1.33
N ASN A 43 10.33 -13.04 -1.81
CA ASN A 43 9.14 -12.40 -1.27
C ASN A 43 7.87 -13.13 -1.74
N ILE A 44 6.72 -12.76 -1.19
CA ILE A 44 5.43 -13.36 -1.54
C ILE A 44 5.15 -13.20 -3.05
N GLY A 45 4.77 -14.31 -3.70
CA GLY A 45 4.50 -14.34 -5.14
C GLY A 45 5.73 -14.46 -6.04
N GLY A 46 6.94 -14.39 -5.49
CA GLY A 46 8.18 -14.61 -6.24
C GLY A 46 8.47 -16.08 -6.55
N SER A 47 9.44 -16.31 -7.45
CA SER A 47 9.81 -17.67 -7.91
C SER A 47 10.73 -18.44 -6.94
N GLY A 48 11.24 -17.80 -5.89
CA GLY A 48 12.19 -18.37 -4.92
C GLY A 48 13.63 -18.51 -5.44
N VAL A 49 13.90 -18.09 -6.67
CA VAL A 49 15.21 -18.21 -7.32
C VAL A 49 15.91 -16.86 -7.36
N ASN A 50 17.09 -16.77 -6.75
CA ASN A 50 17.91 -15.55 -6.77
C ASN A 50 18.65 -15.42 -8.11
N ALA A 51 17.98 -14.86 -9.10
CA ALA A 51 18.50 -14.60 -10.43
C ALA A 51 18.05 -13.22 -10.93
N ASP A 52 18.84 -12.57 -11.78
CA ASP A 52 18.46 -11.30 -12.40
C ASP A 52 17.43 -11.54 -13.52
N GLY A 53 16.36 -10.74 -13.57
CA GLY A 53 15.38 -10.77 -14.65
C GLY A 53 13.95 -10.94 -14.18
N ASP A 54 13.02 -10.59 -15.07
CA ASP A 54 11.58 -10.42 -14.81
C ASP A 54 10.91 -11.60 -14.10
N ASP A 55 11.25 -12.85 -14.45
CA ASP A 55 10.69 -14.07 -13.83
C ASP A 55 11.29 -14.38 -12.43
N HIS A 56 12.30 -13.62 -12.03
CA HIS A 56 13.05 -13.75 -10.80
C HIS A 56 13.09 -12.40 -10.07
N ASN A 57 14.29 -11.84 -9.85
CA ASN A 57 14.42 -10.53 -9.24
C ASN A 57 14.14 -9.46 -10.29
N GLY A 58 13.03 -8.73 -10.14
CA GLY A 58 12.60 -7.69 -11.06
C GLY A 58 11.12 -7.37 -10.94
N PHE A 59 10.27 -8.30 -11.41
CA PHE A 59 8.83 -8.09 -11.51
C PHE A 59 8.00 -9.30 -11.04
N ALA A 60 8.63 -10.40 -10.64
CA ALA A 60 7.94 -11.67 -10.40
C ALA A 60 6.91 -11.59 -9.26
N ASN A 61 7.21 -10.82 -8.22
CA ASN A 61 6.39 -10.63 -7.02
C ASN A 61 5.56 -9.34 -7.02
N ASP A 62 5.70 -8.48 -8.05
CA ASP A 62 5.10 -7.14 -8.11
C ASP A 62 3.59 -7.14 -7.83
N GLN A 63 2.89 -8.21 -8.24
CA GLN A 63 1.45 -8.35 -8.00
C GLN A 63 1.07 -8.41 -6.51
N TYR A 64 2.02 -8.66 -5.62
CA TYR A 64 1.81 -8.84 -4.18
C TYR A 64 2.59 -7.86 -3.32
N THR A 65 3.66 -7.24 -3.85
CA THR A 65 4.61 -6.44 -3.06
C THR A 65 4.75 -5.01 -3.54
N TYR A 66 4.45 -4.73 -4.82
CA TYR A 66 4.62 -3.42 -5.43
C TYR A 66 3.39 -2.52 -5.33
N VAL A 67 3.44 -1.54 -4.43
CA VAL A 67 2.36 -0.57 -4.20
C VAL A 67 2.50 0.62 -5.15
N ALA A 68 1.65 0.70 -6.17
CA ALA A 68 1.58 1.83 -7.10
C ALA A 68 0.14 2.12 -7.57
N ASN A 69 -0.09 3.28 -8.21
CA ASN A 69 -1.45 3.73 -8.62
C ASN A 69 -2.11 2.80 -9.65
N ASN A 70 -1.31 2.15 -10.48
CA ASN A 70 -1.77 1.24 -11.53
C ASN A 70 -1.59 -0.23 -11.17
N GLN A 71 -1.41 -0.54 -9.88
CA GLN A 71 -1.29 -1.91 -9.39
C GLN A 71 -2.56 -2.35 -8.68
N PRO A 72 -2.83 -3.67 -8.59
CA PRO A 72 -3.83 -4.21 -7.69
C PRO A 72 -3.63 -3.67 -6.26
N ILE A 73 -4.72 -3.57 -5.51
CA ILE A 73 -4.62 -3.23 -4.09
C ILE A 73 -4.00 -4.42 -3.39
N GLN A 74 -2.93 -4.19 -2.64
CA GLN A 74 -2.22 -5.23 -1.92
C GLN A 74 -2.50 -5.11 -0.44
N GLY A 75 -2.48 -6.23 0.27
CA GLY A 75 -2.64 -6.26 1.72
C GLY A 75 -2.24 -7.58 2.36
N GLN A 76 -2.34 -7.61 3.68
CA GLN A 76 -2.01 -8.76 4.50
C GLN A 76 -3.04 -8.87 5.62
N THR A 77 -3.54 -10.08 5.86
CA THR A 77 -4.41 -10.32 7.02
C THR A 77 -3.62 -10.67 8.27
N PHE A 78 -4.21 -10.37 9.42
CA PHE A 78 -3.71 -10.69 10.75
C PHE A 78 -4.89 -10.99 11.68
N THR A 79 -4.64 -11.75 12.74
CA THR A 79 -5.66 -12.10 13.73
C THR A 79 -5.34 -11.44 15.06
N THR A 80 -6.33 -10.77 15.66
CA THR A 80 -6.21 -10.19 16.99
C THR A 80 -6.16 -11.26 18.08
N GLY A 81 -5.56 -10.93 19.23
CA GLY A 81 -5.58 -11.81 20.40
C GLY A 81 -6.93 -11.80 21.14
N GLY A 82 -6.96 -12.44 22.31
CA GLY A 82 -8.18 -12.67 23.07
C GLY A 82 -8.56 -11.60 24.11
N ALA A 83 -8.06 -10.36 24.01
CA ALA A 83 -8.37 -9.32 24.99
C ALA A 83 -9.87 -9.00 25.03
N GLU A 84 -10.51 -9.12 26.21
CA GLU A 84 -11.98 -9.06 26.37
C GLU A 84 -12.63 -7.80 25.76
N HIS A 85 -11.94 -6.66 25.84
CA HIS A 85 -12.42 -5.38 25.32
C HIS A 85 -11.84 -5.01 23.94
N GLY A 86 -11.23 -5.97 23.24
CA GLY A 86 -10.62 -5.76 21.94
C GLY A 86 -9.38 -4.86 21.99
N TYR A 87 -9.08 -4.24 20.84
CA TYR A 87 -7.89 -3.44 20.62
C TYR A 87 -8.23 -2.11 19.95
N GLN A 88 -7.37 -1.11 20.15
CA GLN A 88 -7.40 0.16 19.43
C GLN A 88 -6.18 0.24 18.53
N LEU A 89 -6.35 -0.02 17.24
CA LEU A 89 -5.29 0.10 16.26
C LEU A 89 -4.94 1.58 16.05
N SER A 90 -3.71 1.95 16.36
CA SER A 90 -3.21 3.34 16.29
C SER A 90 -2.17 3.57 15.20
N ALA A 91 -1.50 2.53 14.72
CA ALA A 91 -0.50 2.64 13.66
C ALA A 91 -0.35 1.33 12.89
N ILE A 92 0.07 1.43 11.63
CA ILE A 92 0.59 0.31 10.84
C ILE A 92 2.01 0.68 10.40
N THR A 93 2.95 -0.24 10.62
CA THR A 93 4.32 -0.10 10.11
C THR A 93 4.57 -1.16 9.05
N VAL A 94 5.11 -0.73 7.91
CA VAL A 94 5.68 -1.62 6.89
C VAL A 94 7.15 -1.28 6.69
N ARG A 95 7.91 -2.22 6.15
CA ARG A 95 9.27 -1.97 5.70
C ARG A 95 9.29 -1.99 4.18
N MET A 96 9.95 -1.04 3.54
CA MET A 96 10.23 -1.09 2.11
C MET A 96 11.20 -2.23 1.78
N ALA A 97 11.24 -2.65 0.51
CA ALA A 97 12.28 -3.51 -0.02
C ALA A 97 13.65 -3.09 0.54
N GLY A 98 14.32 -4.06 1.16
CA GLY A 98 15.49 -3.90 2.01
C GLY A 98 16.27 -5.21 2.07
N TYR A 99 16.45 -5.79 0.89
CA TYR A 99 17.07 -7.09 0.64
C TYR A 99 18.54 -7.10 1.08
N THR A 100 19.07 -8.30 1.31
CA THR A 100 20.46 -8.48 1.77
C THR A 100 21.35 -9.12 0.71
N ASP A 101 20.75 -9.83 -0.25
CA ASP A 101 21.43 -10.67 -1.24
C ASP A 101 20.73 -10.59 -2.61
N ASN A 102 20.05 -9.48 -2.93
CA ASN A 102 19.41 -9.34 -4.23
C ASN A 102 20.48 -9.16 -5.32
N ILE A 103 20.36 -9.88 -6.44
CA ILE A 103 21.33 -9.77 -7.55
C ILE A 103 20.75 -9.07 -8.80
N ALA A 104 19.65 -8.35 -8.63
CA ALA A 104 19.01 -7.60 -9.71
C ALA A 104 19.91 -6.49 -10.26
N THR A 105 19.87 -6.31 -11.58
CA THR A 105 20.63 -5.28 -12.30
C THR A 105 19.73 -4.41 -13.18
N GLY A 106 20.26 -3.30 -13.70
CA GLY A 106 19.56 -2.47 -14.67
C GLY A 106 18.17 -2.01 -14.20
N SER A 107 17.15 -2.33 -15.00
CA SER A 107 15.72 -2.04 -14.78
C SER A 107 15.05 -2.97 -13.77
N ASN A 108 15.68 -4.10 -13.42
CA ASN A 108 15.11 -5.10 -12.51
C ASN A 108 15.34 -4.74 -11.04
N ARG A 109 16.06 -3.64 -10.78
CA ARG A 109 16.35 -3.19 -9.43
C ARG A 109 15.10 -2.56 -8.81
N PRO A 110 14.81 -2.87 -7.53
CA PRO A 110 13.77 -2.17 -6.78
C PRO A 110 13.93 -0.66 -6.86
N SER A 111 12.83 0.02 -7.16
CA SER A 111 12.77 1.49 -7.22
C SER A 111 11.61 2.01 -6.39
N TRP A 112 11.73 3.26 -5.94
CA TRP A 112 10.70 3.89 -5.13
C TRP A 112 10.58 5.38 -5.44
N ASN A 113 9.41 5.91 -5.11
CA ASN A 113 9.16 7.34 -5.06
C ASN A 113 8.24 7.65 -3.88
N LEU A 114 8.81 8.21 -2.81
CA LEU A 114 8.08 8.71 -1.64
C LEU A 114 8.20 10.22 -1.49
N ASN A 115 8.62 10.92 -2.55
CA ASN A 115 8.57 12.38 -2.59
C ASN A 115 7.14 12.86 -2.31
N GLN A 116 7.01 14.03 -1.71
CA GLN A 116 5.68 14.60 -1.46
C GLN A 116 4.97 14.88 -2.79
N THR A 117 3.83 14.23 -3.00
CA THR A 117 2.95 14.45 -4.18
C THR A 117 1.54 14.80 -3.72
N ASN A 118 0.72 15.33 -4.63
CA ASN A 118 -0.62 15.81 -4.28
C ASN A 118 -1.64 14.68 -4.04
N GLY A 119 -1.36 13.47 -4.51
CA GLY A 119 -2.25 12.32 -4.31
C GLY A 119 -1.92 11.52 -3.03
N PRO A 120 -2.93 10.89 -2.40
CA PRO A 120 -2.73 10.18 -1.15
C PRO A 120 -2.11 8.80 -1.35
N ILE A 121 -1.36 8.36 -0.34
CA ILE A 121 -1.29 6.93 0.00
C ILE A 121 -2.53 6.62 0.84
N ILE A 122 -3.29 5.61 0.45
CA ILE A 122 -4.53 5.19 1.11
C ILE A 122 -4.24 3.91 1.89
N LEU A 123 -4.45 3.95 3.21
CA LEU A 123 -4.43 2.78 4.08
C LEU A 123 -5.88 2.37 4.39
N GLY A 124 -6.25 1.15 4.04
CA GLY A 124 -7.52 0.55 4.40
C GLY A 124 -7.36 -0.49 5.50
N ILE A 125 -8.27 -0.49 6.48
CA ILE A 125 -8.43 -1.58 7.45
C ILE A 125 -9.72 -2.33 7.11
N ARG A 126 -9.62 -3.65 7.02
CA ARG A 126 -10.67 -4.57 6.59
C ARG A 126 -10.94 -5.61 7.67
N LYS A 127 -12.18 -6.03 7.86
CA LYS A 127 -12.56 -7.20 8.65
C LYS A 127 -12.86 -8.36 7.70
N LEU A 128 -12.29 -9.54 7.98
CA LEU A 128 -12.61 -10.75 7.25
C LEU A 128 -13.88 -11.38 7.84
N GLU A 129 -14.93 -11.49 7.02
CA GLU A 129 -16.18 -12.17 7.37
C GLU A 129 -16.43 -13.29 6.36
N GLY A 130 -16.22 -14.54 6.79
CA GLY A 130 -16.15 -15.68 5.88
C GLY A 130 -14.99 -15.50 4.90
N THR A 131 -15.30 -15.33 3.61
CA THR A 131 -14.32 -15.07 2.55
C THR A 131 -14.31 -13.62 2.07
N THR A 132 -15.01 -12.71 2.76
CA THR A 132 -15.21 -11.33 2.31
C THR A 132 -14.49 -10.32 3.21
N LEU A 133 -13.74 -9.39 2.62
CA LEU A 133 -13.08 -8.28 3.32
C LEU A 133 -13.95 -7.02 3.35
N LYS A 134 -14.61 -6.75 4.48
CA LYS A 134 -15.43 -5.55 4.71
C LYS A 134 -14.61 -4.39 5.24
N ILE A 135 -14.91 -3.17 4.83
CA ILE A 135 -14.17 -1.99 5.31
C ILE A 135 -14.57 -1.64 6.72
N VAL A 136 -13.55 -1.41 7.53
CA VAL A 136 -13.68 -0.88 8.88
C VAL A 136 -13.24 0.58 8.90
N SER A 137 -12.09 0.88 8.28
CA SER A 137 -11.60 2.26 8.17
C SER A 137 -10.78 2.48 6.91
N LYS A 138 -10.71 3.75 6.49
CA LYS A 138 -9.85 4.22 5.40
C LYS A 138 -9.23 5.54 5.82
N GLN A 139 -7.92 5.65 5.64
CA GLN A 139 -7.15 6.81 6.06
C GLN A 139 -6.21 7.22 4.93
N LEU A 140 -6.10 8.53 4.74
CA LEU A 140 -5.34 9.13 3.64
C LEU A 140 -4.09 9.75 4.21
N PHE A 141 -2.95 9.51 3.56
CA PHE A 141 -1.64 9.96 3.98
C PHE A 141 -0.91 10.70 2.88
N THR A 142 -0.16 11.72 3.26
CA THR A 142 0.74 12.45 2.35
C THR A 142 2.17 11.95 2.58
N ALA A 143 2.81 11.42 1.54
CA ALA A 143 4.24 11.09 1.58
C ALA A 143 5.11 12.35 1.70
N GLY A 144 6.40 12.18 2.01
CA GLY A 144 7.32 13.27 2.34
C GLY A 144 7.66 13.29 3.83
N GLN A 145 8.04 14.45 4.38
CA GLN A 145 8.43 14.66 5.80
C GLN A 145 9.85 14.16 6.17
N THR A 146 10.24 14.36 7.43
CA THR A 146 11.57 14.03 7.94
C THR A 146 11.83 12.52 7.91
N GLY A 147 13.04 12.15 7.45
CA GLY A 147 13.48 10.75 7.36
C GLY A 147 13.02 10.03 6.08
N ASN A 148 12.25 10.69 5.22
CA ASN A 148 11.76 10.13 3.96
C ASN A 148 12.93 9.77 3.01
N PRO A 149 12.92 8.59 2.36
CA PRO A 149 14.01 8.13 1.49
C PRO A 149 13.98 8.74 0.07
N GLY A 150 13.10 9.71 -0.18
CA GLY A 150 12.97 10.39 -1.47
C GLY A 150 12.51 9.46 -2.59
N SER A 151 13.18 9.57 -3.73
CA SER A 151 13.00 8.66 -4.86
C SER A 151 14.37 8.22 -5.37
N ASP A 152 14.54 6.92 -5.52
CA ASP A 152 15.78 6.33 -6.02
C ASP A 152 15.54 4.90 -6.52
N VAL A 153 16.60 4.26 -7.00
CA VAL A 153 16.68 2.86 -7.40
C VAL A 153 17.93 2.23 -6.79
N SER A 154 17.81 1.04 -6.21
CA SER A 154 18.96 0.32 -5.67
C SER A 154 18.76 -1.17 -5.76
N THR A 155 19.85 -1.93 -5.79
CA THR A 155 19.80 -3.40 -5.86
C THR A 155 19.01 -4.00 -4.71
N ASN A 156 19.12 -3.44 -3.51
CA ASN A 156 18.50 -3.98 -2.31
C ASN A 156 17.27 -3.21 -1.81
N GLY A 157 16.88 -2.12 -2.49
CA GLY A 157 15.89 -1.18 -1.97
C GLY A 157 16.43 -0.30 -0.83
N ALA A 158 15.56 0.57 -0.29
CA ALA A 158 15.91 1.52 0.77
C ALA A 158 15.92 0.90 2.18
N GLY A 159 15.19 -0.20 2.37
CA GLY A 159 14.99 -0.86 3.67
C GLY A 159 14.31 -0.01 4.74
N THR A 160 13.75 1.14 4.35
CA THR A 160 13.15 2.12 5.26
C THR A 160 11.85 1.59 5.85
N TYR A 161 11.69 1.73 7.16
CA TYR A 161 10.43 1.50 7.85
C TYR A 161 9.54 2.72 7.69
N ILE A 162 8.30 2.51 7.25
CA ILE A 162 7.26 3.52 7.11
C ILE A 162 6.18 3.21 8.13
N THR A 163 5.96 4.12 9.07
CA THR A 163 4.86 4.03 10.03
C THR A 163 3.78 5.03 9.68
N PHE A 164 2.58 4.51 9.42
CA PHE A 164 1.35 5.23 9.16
C PHE A 164 0.60 5.37 10.48
N HIS A 165 0.61 6.58 11.07
CA HIS A 165 -0.07 6.86 12.32
C HIS A 165 -1.52 7.24 12.04
N LEU A 166 -2.45 6.45 12.56
CA LEU A 166 -3.87 6.63 12.31
C LEU A 166 -4.38 7.86 13.10
N PRO A 167 -4.79 8.97 12.47
CA PRO A 167 -5.40 10.12 13.16
C PRO A 167 -6.63 9.75 14.01
N PHE A 168 -7.32 8.67 13.65
CA PHE A 168 -8.38 8.08 14.46
C PHE A 168 -8.10 6.59 14.63
N THR A 169 -8.07 6.12 15.88
CA THR A 169 -7.87 4.70 16.16
C THR A 169 -9.00 3.87 15.56
N THR A 170 -8.68 2.65 15.15
CA THR A 170 -9.68 1.69 14.66
C THR A 170 -9.90 0.62 15.71
N TYR A 171 -11.14 0.47 16.18
CA TYR A 171 -11.50 -0.61 17.10
C TYR A 171 -11.44 -1.96 16.38
N LEU A 172 -10.79 -2.94 17.03
CA LEU A 172 -10.70 -4.32 16.57
C LEU A 172 -11.25 -5.26 17.64
N GLU A 173 -12.15 -6.16 17.25
CA GLU A 173 -12.71 -7.19 18.12
C GLU A 173 -11.64 -8.24 18.47
N PRO A 174 -11.75 -8.91 19.64
CA PRO A 174 -10.87 -10.03 19.97
C PRO A 174 -11.07 -11.23 19.03
N ASN A 175 -10.02 -12.04 18.89
CA ASN A 175 -10.01 -13.30 18.12
C ASN A 175 -10.60 -13.15 16.70
N THR A 176 -10.36 -12.02 16.07
CA THR A 176 -10.98 -11.66 14.79
C THR A 176 -9.90 -11.39 13.76
N THR A 177 -10.09 -11.91 12.55
CA THR A 177 -9.16 -11.69 11.42
C THR A 177 -9.50 -10.38 10.72
N TYR A 178 -8.50 -9.51 10.62
CA TYR A 178 -8.54 -8.25 9.89
C TYR A 178 -7.50 -8.26 8.78
N GLY A 179 -7.57 -7.31 7.87
CA GLY A 179 -6.53 -7.02 6.89
C GLY A 179 -6.18 -5.54 6.87
N PHE A 180 -4.92 -5.23 6.61
CA PHE A 180 -4.52 -3.89 6.20
C PHE A 180 -4.13 -3.93 4.73
N GLU A 181 -4.50 -2.89 3.98
CA GLU A 181 -4.21 -2.77 2.56
C GLU A 181 -3.72 -1.37 2.21
N PHE A 182 -2.81 -1.27 1.23
CA PHE A 182 -2.33 0.01 0.72
C PHE A 182 -2.70 0.19 -0.75
N ARG A 183 -2.94 1.44 -1.12
CA ARG A 183 -3.13 1.87 -2.50
C ARG A 183 -2.62 3.28 -2.68
N ILE A 184 -2.15 3.59 -3.89
CA ILE A 184 -1.87 4.96 -4.28
C ILE A 184 -3.12 5.56 -4.95
N GLY A 185 -3.63 6.64 -4.39
CA GLY A 185 -4.82 7.32 -4.88
C GLY A 185 -4.56 8.13 -6.16
N ASN A 186 -5.65 8.58 -6.77
CA ASN A 186 -5.58 9.39 -7.99
C ASN A 186 -4.76 10.68 -7.77
N GLY A 187 -3.98 11.06 -8.78
CA GLY A 187 -3.03 12.17 -8.71
C GLY A 187 -1.76 11.85 -7.90
N GLY A 188 -1.64 10.65 -7.35
CA GLY A 188 -0.43 10.16 -6.69
C GLY A 188 0.50 9.52 -7.71
N SER A 189 1.80 9.83 -7.58
CA SER A 189 2.88 9.13 -8.28
C SER A 189 3.85 8.46 -7.30
N ASN A 190 3.42 8.34 -6.03
CA ASN A 190 4.16 7.58 -5.06
C ASN A 190 4.12 6.10 -5.42
N PHE A 191 5.21 5.40 -5.17
CA PHE A 191 5.28 3.96 -5.25
C PHE A 191 6.42 3.43 -4.40
N PHE A 192 6.28 2.21 -3.94
CA PHE A 192 7.31 1.48 -3.24
C PHE A 192 6.97 -0.01 -3.28
N GLU A 193 7.98 -0.83 -3.12
CA GLU A 193 7.78 -2.24 -2.83
C GLU A 193 7.92 -2.46 -1.32
N TRP A 194 7.03 -3.23 -0.69
CA TRP A 194 7.24 -3.65 0.71
C TRP A 194 8.05 -4.95 0.82
N LEU A 195 8.81 -5.05 1.91
CA LEU A 195 9.57 -6.22 2.27
C LEU A 195 8.69 -7.17 3.08
N GLY A 196 8.36 -8.31 2.48
CA GLY A 196 7.71 -9.44 3.13
C GLY A 196 8.60 -10.67 3.11
N ILE A 197 7.97 -11.85 3.19
CA ILE A 197 8.59 -13.15 2.93
C ILE A 197 7.62 -14.01 2.11
N GLY A 198 8.13 -15.06 1.47
CA GLY A 198 7.33 -15.97 0.63
C GLY A 198 6.25 -16.82 1.33
N GLN A 199 5.92 -16.53 2.59
CA GLN A 199 4.96 -17.29 3.39
C GLN A 199 4.18 -16.37 4.32
N ASP A 200 3.03 -16.84 4.80
CA ASP A 200 2.31 -16.12 5.83
C ASP A 200 2.97 -16.25 7.21
N VAL A 201 3.02 -15.14 7.92
CA VAL A 201 3.71 -14.97 9.20
C VAL A 201 2.77 -14.61 10.32
N TYR A 202 1.53 -14.24 10.00
CA TYR A 202 0.49 -14.00 10.97
C TYR A 202 -0.37 -15.25 11.08
N ALA A 203 -0.74 -15.63 12.30
CA ALA A 203 -1.62 -16.78 12.51
C ALA A 203 -2.96 -16.54 11.79
N ALA A 204 -3.32 -17.45 10.87
CA ALA A 204 -4.44 -17.30 9.94
C ALA A 204 -4.37 -16.05 9.02
N GLY A 205 -3.18 -15.48 8.87
CA GLY A 205 -2.90 -14.47 7.88
C GLY A 205 -2.90 -15.06 6.47
N THR A 206 -3.18 -14.24 5.47
CA THR A 206 -2.89 -14.49 4.06
C THR A 206 -2.56 -13.15 3.42
N ALA A 207 -1.43 -13.06 2.72
CA ALA A 207 -1.17 -11.98 1.79
C ALA A 207 -2.19 -12.04 0.65
N TYR A 208 -2.77 -10.90 0.29
CA TYR A 208 -3.81 -10.84 -0.73
C TYR A 208 -3.62 -9.63 -1.64
N HIS A 209 -4.13 -9.76 -2.85
CA HIS A 209 -4.39 -8.63 -3.72
C HIS A 209 -5.86 -8.61 -4.15
N ARG A 210 -6.33 -7.46 -4.61
CA ARG A 210 -7.66 -7.34 -5.22
C ARG A 210 -7.72 -6.19 -6.21
N ASP A 211 -8.49 -6.40 -7.27
CA ASP A 211 -8.78 -5.37 -8.25
C ASP A 211 -9.88 -4.42 -7.76
N GLY A 212 -9.69 -3.13 -8.07
CA GLY A 212 -10.74 -2.12 -8.00
C GLY A 212 -11.06 -1.54 -6.61
N ASP A 213 -11.68 -0.36 -6.66
CA ASP A 213 -12.46 0.18 -5.56
C ASP A 213 -13.82 -0.47 -5.57
N ALA A 214 -14.06 -1.49 -4.73
CA ALA A 214 -15.42 -1.90 -4.39
C ALA A 214 -16.18 -0.80 -3.61
N ASP A 215 -15.74 0.45 -3.71
CA ASP A 215 -15.85 1.44 -2.66
C ASP A 215 -15.65 2.88 -3.16
N PHE A 216 -16.02 3.10 -4.42
CA PHE A 216 -16.03 4.43 -5.00
C PHE A 216 -17.22 5.17 -4.38
N PHE A 217 -16.95 6.27 -3.66
CA PHE A 217 -17.88 7.39 -3.58
C PHE A 217 -18.29 7.72 -5.01
N ALA A 218 -19.44 7.18 -5.46
CA ALA A 218 -19.94 7.36 -6.81
C ALA A 218 -19.68 8.80 -7.24
N ARG A 219 -18.96 8.94 -8.37
CA ARG A 219 -18.85 10.19 -9.12
C ARG A 219 -20.23 10.83 -9.03
N PRO A 220 -20.40 12.11 -8.67
CA PRO A 220 -21.70 12.73 -8.88
C PRO A 220 -21.96 12.64 -10.38
N HIS A 221 -22.76 11.66 -10.76
CA HIS A 221 -23.45 11.64 -12.02
C HIS A 221 -24.38 12.84 -11.92
N PHE A 222 -23.88 14.01 -12.32
CA PHE A 222 -24.75 15.01 -12.86
C PHE A 222 -25.42 14.33 -14.04
N ALA A 223 -26.64 13.85 -13.80
CA ALA A 223 -27.54 13.41 -14.84
C ALA A 223 -27.77 14.62 -15.74
N GLY A 224 -26.92 14.76 -16.77
CA GLY A 224 -27.19 15.61 -17.91
C GLY A 224 -28.45 15.07 -18.57
N GLY A 225 -29.58 15.71 -18.25
CA GLY A 225 -30.85 15.50 -18.90
C GLY A 225 -30.67 15.54 -20.42
N GLY A 226 -31.24 14.53 -21.07
CA GLY A 226 -31.02 14.29 -22.48
C GLY A 226 -31.50 15.41 -23.40
N SER A 227 -30.90 15.44 -24.58
CA SER A 227 -31.65 15.64 -25.81
C SER A 227 -30.91 14.92 -26.93
N LYS A 228 -31.47 13.78 -27.33
CA LYS A 228 -31.17 13.17 -28.63
C LYS A 228 -31.67 14.13 -29.69
N ARG A 229 -30.79 14.84 -30.40
CA ARG A 229 -31.15 15.37 -31.71
C ARG A 229 -31.03 14.22 -32.70
N ALA A 230 -32.16 13.62 -33.01
CA ALA A 230 -32.33 12.79 -34.18
C ALA A 230 -32.09 13.68 -35.40
N ALA A 231 -31.14 13.28 -36.25
CA ALA A 231 -31.07 13.75 -37.63
C ALA A 231 -32.19 13.04 -38.40
N GLY A 232 -33.09 13.84 -38.98
CA GLY A 232 -34.19 13.37 -39.83
C GLY A 232 -34.79 14.58 -40.53
N THR A 233 -34.40 14.77 -41.79
CA THR A 233 -34.92 15.73 -42.76
C THR A 233 -36.37 15.44 -43.10
N LEU A 234 -37.23 16.46 -43.17
CA LEU A 234 -38.38 16.55 -44.08
C LEU A 234 -38.75 18.02 -44.27
N GLU A 235 -38.80 18.41 -45.56
CA GLU A 235 -39.20 19.69 -46.19
C GLU A 235 -38.31 20.94 -46.02
#